data_AF-A0A2E3HPU3-F1
#
_entry.id   AF-A0A2E3HPU3-F1
#
_cell.length_a   1.000
_cell.length_b   1.000
_cell.length_c   1.000
_cell.angle_alpha   90.00
_cell.angle_beta   90.00
_cell.angle_gamma   90.00
#
_symmetry.space_group_name_H-M   'P 1'
#
loop_
_entity.id
_entity.type
_entity.pdbx_description
1 polymer ?
#
loop_
_entity_poly.entity_id
_entity_poly.type
_entity_poly.pdbx_seq_one_letter_code
_entity_poly.pdbx_strand_id
1 'polypeptide(L)' 'MILLKDRNEFLLGKITELDEEPSILIENCYEVRGDEDIVPFPPYSTQRDLFLTSDVIFTILEPSEKLVGIYNKL' A
#
# COMPACT_ATOMS: atom_id res chain seq x y z
N MET A 1 4.53 2.65 3.12
CA MET A 1 3.10 3.04 2.98
C MET A 1 2.98 4.06 1.86
N ILE A 2 1.92 4.02 1.08
CA ILE A 2 1.68 4.91 -0.07
C ILE A 2 0.37 5.67 0.11
N LEU A 3 0.41 6.97 -0.12
CA LEU A 3 -0.76 7.83 -0.22
C LEU A 3 -1.02 8.09 -1.70
N LEU A 4 -2.27 7.89 -2.13
CA LEU A 4 -2.69 8.18 -3.49
C LEU A 4 -3.07 9.66 -3.64
N LYS A 5 -2.89 10.21 -4.85
CA LYS A 5 -3.14 11.62 -5.15
C LYS A 5 -4.61 11.99 -5.11
N ASP A 6 -5.45 11.17 -5.74
CA ASP A 6 -6.88 11.46 -5.95
C ASP A 6 -7.79 10.53 -5.13
N ARG A 7 -7.22 9.80 -4.16
CA ARG A 7 -7.98 8.88 -3.31
C ARG A 7 -7.48 8.88 -1.87
N ASN A 8 -8.38 8.56 -0.95
CA ASN A 8 -8.13 8.64 0.48
C ASN A 8 -7.56 7.35 1.09
N GLU A 9 -7.37 6.29 0.31
CA GLU A 9 -6.79 5.05 0.84
C GLU A 9 -5.31 5.22 1.15
N PHE A 10 -4.93 4.75 2.34
CA PHE A 10 -3.54 4.61 2.75
C PHE A 10 -3.11 3.17 2.48
N LEU A 11 -2.29 2.96 1.45
CA LEU A 11 -1.87 1.63 1.03
C LEU A 11 -0.63 1.18 1.81
N LEU A 12 -0.72 0.01 2.43
CA LEU A 12 0.34 -0.63 3.18
C LEU A 12 0.72 -1.94 2.48
N GLY A 13 2.00 -2.16 2.25
CA GLY A 13 2.51 -3.36 1.63
C GLY A 13 4.02 -3.28 1.46
N LYS A 14 4.61 -4.32 0.87
CA LYS A 14 6.02 -4.31 0.52
C LYS A 14 6.19 -3.57 -0.81
N ILE A 15 6.91 -2.45 -0.77
CA ILE A 15 7.06 -1.54 -1.91
C ILE A 15 8.38 -1.84 -2.61
N THR A 16 8.32 -1.97 -3.94
CA THR A 16 9.48 -2.05 -4.83
C THR A 16 9.37 -0.94 -5.87
N GLU A 17 10.40 -0.12 -5.97
CA GLU A 17 10.54 0.87 -7.05
C GLU A 17 11.04 0.17 -8.32
N LEU A 18 10.42 0.50 -9.45
CA LEU A 18 10.70 -0.09 -10.76
C LEU A 18 11.40 0.93 -11.66
N ASP A 19 12.25 0.44 -12.57
CA ASP A 19 13.04 1.30 -13.47
C ASP A 19 12.24 1.87 -14.65
N GLU A 20 11.02 1.36 -14.89
CA GLU A 20 10.09 1.77 -15.95
C GLU A 20 8.66 1.90 -15.41
N GLU A 21 7.74 2.48 -16.19
CA GLU A 21 6.32 2.52 -15.80
C GLU A 21 5.64 1.15 -16.00
N PRO A 22 4.78 0.69 -15.05
CA PRO A 22 4.40 1.32 -13.79
C PRO A 22 5.57 1.42 -12.79
N SER A 23 5.76 2.59 -12.16
CA SER A 23 6.96 2.88 -11.38
C SER A 23 7.03 2.20 -10.01
N ILE A 24 5.93 1.63 -9.51
CA ILE A 24 5.86 0.97 -8.20
C ILE A 24 5.14 -0.38 -8.31
N LEU A 25 5.70 -1.39 -7.65
CA LEU A 25 5.01 -2.61 -7.25
C LEU A 25 4.78 -2.60 -5.73
N ILE A 26 3.54 -2.81 -5.31
CA ILE A 26 3.16 -3.10 -3.92
C ILE A 26 2.77 -4.57 -3.84
N GLU A 27 3.52 -5.38 -3.10
CA GLU A 27 3.17 -6.77 -2.80
C GLU A 27 2.39 -6.86 -1.48
N ASN A 28 1.46 -7.81 -1.38
CA ASN A 28 0.63 -8.04 -0.19
C ASN A 28 -0.05 -6.75 0.31
N CYS A 29 -0.80 -6.06 -0.56
CA CYS A 29 -1.39 -4.77 -0.26
C CYS A 29 -2.60 -4.82 0.70
N TYR A 30 -2.63 -3.89 1.65
CA TYR A 30 -3.71 -3.63 2.59
C TYR A 30 -4.02 -2.13 2.64
N GLU A 31 -5.25 -1.78 2.96
CA GLU A 31 -5.69 -0.43 3.26
C GLU A 31 -5.64 -0.21 4.77
N VAL A 32 -5.01 0.88 5.21
CA VAL A 32 -5.04 1.31 6.62
C VAL A 32 -6.30 2.13 6.88
N ARG A 33 -7.15 1.68 7.81
CA ARG A 33 -8.40 2.34 8.21
C ARG A 33 -8.36 2.93 9.63
N GLY A 34 -7.31 2.62 10.39
CA GLY A 34 -7.03 3.19 11.70
C GLY A 34 -5.73 2.65 12.28
N ASP A 35 -5.40 3.05 13.50
CA ASP A 35 -4.13 2.70 14.17
C ASP A 35 -3.90 1.18 14.35
N GLU A 36 -4.99 0.39 14.35
CA GLU A 36 -4.96 -1.07 14.51
C GLU A 36 -5.80 -1.82 13.46
N ASP A 37 -6.34 -1.10 12.47
CA ASP A 37 -7.25 -1.68 11.49
C ASP A 37 -6.63 -1.59 10.09
N ILE A 38 -6.20 -2.74 9.58
CA ILE A 38 -5.75 -2.89 8.20
C ILE A 38 -6.60 -3.97 7.52
N VAL A 39 -7.08 -3.66 6.33
CA VAL A 39 -7.97 -4.57 5.57
C VAL A 39 -7.36 -4.92 4.22
N PRO A 40 -7.59 -6.14 3.69
CA PRO A 40 -7.02 -6.53 2.42
C PRO A 40 -7.45 -5.62 1.27
N PHE A 41 -6.50 -5.21 0.42
CA PHE A 41 -6.76 -4.32 -0.71
C PHE A 41 -6.18 -4.91 -2.01
N PRO A 42 -6.89 -4.83 -3.15
CA PRO A 42 -8.22 -4.27 -3.33
C PRO A 42 -9.34 -5.20 -2.82
N PRO A 43 -10.49 -4.65 -2.38
CA PRO A 43 -11.51 -5.39 -1.62
C PRO A 43 -12.25 -6.45 -2.44
N TYR A 44 -12.26 -6.32 -3.78
CA TYR A 44 -13.03 -7.18 -4.68
C TYR A 44 -12.16 -8.14 -5.49
N SER A 45 -10.89 -8.30 -5.11
CA SER A 45 -9.98 -9.27 -5.71
C SER A 45 -9.35 -10.16 -4.64
N THR A 46 -8.84 -11.30 -5.04
CA THR A 46 -7.92 -12.13 -4.23
C THR A 46 -6.46 -11.78 -4.49
N GLN A 47 -6.16 -11.08 -5.60
CA GLN A 47 -4.81 -10.59 -5.89
C GLN A 47 -4.47 -9.42 -4.95
N ARG A 48 -3.26 -9.42 -4.41
CA ARG A 48 -2.77 -8.39 -3.48
C ARG A 48 -1.57 -7.61 -4.01
N ASP A 49 -1.10 -7.97 -5.19
CA ASP A 49 0.02 -7.29 -5.83
C ASP A 49 -0.54 -6.22 -6.75
N LEU A 50 -0.08 -4.99 -6.56
CA LEU A 50 -0.54 -3.80 -7.29
C LEU A 50 0.62 -3.13 -7.99
N PHE A 51 0.41 -2.80 -9.25
CA PHE A 51 1.28 -1.92 -9.99
C PHE A 51 0.67 -0.51 -10.00
N LEU A 52 1.44 0.49 -9.59
CA LEU A 52 1.04 1.89 -9.60
C LEU A 52 1.94 2.66 -10.55
N THR A 53 1.31 3.53 -11.34
CA THR A 53 2.00 4.52 -12.15
C THR A 53 2.42 5.71 -11.29
N SER A 54 3.45 6.44 -11.68
CA SER A 54 3.99 7.55 -10.88
C SER A 54 2.98 8.69 -10.66
N ASP A 55 2.05 8.90 -11.59
CA ASP A 55 1.07 10.00 -11.58
C ASP A 55 -0.05 9.86 -10.53
N VAL A 56 -0.30 8.64 -10.04
CA VAL A 56 -1.33 8.38 -9.02
C VAL A 56 -0.81 8.46 -7.59
N ILE A 57 0.52 8.58 -7.42
CA ILE A 57 1.17 8.59 -6.11
C ILE A 57 1.30 10.04 -5.62
N PHE A 58 0.84 10.30 -4.40
CA PHE A 58 1.10 11.55 -3.71
C PHE A 58 2.44 11.51 -2.98
N THR A 59 2.65 10.48 -2.15
CA THR A 59 3.88 10.31 -1.38
C THR A 59 4.04 8.88 -0.86
N ILE A 60 5.28 8.52 -0.52
CA ILE A 60 5.65 7.26 0.13
C ILE A 60 6.17 7.61 1.53
N LEU A 61 5.67 6.91 2.56
CA LEU A 61 5.97 7.18 3.96
C LEU A 61 6.24 5.87 4.71
N GLU A 62 7.01 5.96 5.78
CA GLU A 62 7.19 4.86 6.72
C GLU A 62 5.94 4.70 7.61
N PRO A 63 5.38 3.49 7.74
CA PRO A 63 4.29 3.22 8.67
C PRO A 63 4.78 3.26 10.13
N SER A 64 3.85 3.45 11.08
CA SER A 64 4.18 3.38 12.51
C SER A 64 4.59 1.94 12.91
N GLU A 65 5.42 1.81 13.94
CA GLU A 65 5.87 0.50 14.46
C GLU A 65 4.70 -0.43 14.79
N LYS A 66 3.58 0.15 15.24
CA LYS A 66 2.34 -0.56 15.55
C LYS A 66 1.75 -1.23 14.31
N LEU A 67 1.61 -0.48 13.20
CA LEU A 67 1.10 -1.01 11.93
C LEU A 67 2.05 -2.05 11.34
N VAL A 68 3.37 -1.84 11.43
CA VAL A 68 4.37 -2.84 11.04
C VAL A 68 4.19 -4.13 11.83
N GLY A 69 3.97 -4.04 13.14
CA GLY A 69 3.76 -5.19 14.00
C GLY A 69 2.48 -5.97 13.71
N ILE A 70 1.44 -5.32 13.19
CA ILE A 70 0.21 -5.98 12.74
C ILE A 70 0.44 -6.64 11.38
N TYR A 71 1.01 -5.90 10.42
CA TYR A 71 1.26 -6.38 9.07
C TYR A 71 2.16 -7.63 9.04
N ASN A 72 3.21 -7.68 9.84
CA ASN A 72 4.13 -8.82 9.91
C ASN A 72 3.52 -10.10 10.50
N LYS A 73 2.31 -10.04 11.05
CA LYS A 73 1.59 -11.20 11.62
C LYS A 73 0.55 -11.79 10.66
N LEU A 74 0.30 -11.13 9.53
CA LEU A 74 -0.58 -11.59 8.47
C LEU A 74 0.15 -12.59 7.57
#